data_AF-A0A8I1ITQ0-F1
#
_entry.id   AF-A0A8I1ITQ0-F1
#
_cell.length_a   1.000
_cell.length_b   1.000
_cell.length_c   1.000
_cell.angle_alpha   90.00
_cell.angle_beta   90.00
_cell.angle_gamma   90.00
#
_symmetry.space_group_name_H-M   'P 1'
#
loop_
_entity.id
_entity.type
_entity.pdbx_description
1 polymer ?
#
loop_
_entity_poly.entity_id
_entity_poly.type
_entity_poly.pdbx_seq_one_letter_code
_entity_poly.pdbx_strand_id
1 'polypeptide(L)'
;MRMQDKPIVSIIGLGLFSLTLVVHICFRSIRTMDVGMGILLSLVNAVFLVFTLLWGVLGTVEFSRLMSWREKIKKREVNEEVDLHKYKKKIKIYLCINVIYLLLVICQLGYVIYRWDEVNV
;
A
#
# COMPACT_ATOMS: atom_id res chain seq x y z
N MET A 1 -23.88 -6.83 -12.74
CA MET A 1 -22.54 -7.27 -12.28
C MET A 1 -22.25 -6.71 -10.89
N ARG A 2 -21.91 -7.58 -9.93
CA ARG A 2 -21.51 -7.15 -8.58
C ARG A 2 -20.03 -6.77 -8.63
N MET A 3 -19.71 -5.50 -8.46
CA MET A 3 -18.33 -5.04 -8.25
C MET A 3 -17.87 -5.59 -6.90
N GLN A 4 -17.24 -6.77 -6.92
CA GLN A 4 -16.75 -7.41 -5.70
C GLN A 4 -15.32 -6.95 -5.35
N ASP A 5 -14.60 -6.38 -6.31
CA ASP A 5 -13.25 -5.84 -6.15
C ASP A 5 -13.28 -4.42 -5.57
N LYS A 6 -13.81 -4.29 -4.35
CA LYS A 6 -13.49 -3.11 -3.53
C LYS A 6 -11.98 -3.15 -3.23
N PRO A 7 -11.28 -2.01 -3.18
CA PRO A 7 -9.83 -1.95 -2.95
C PRO A 7 -9.48 -2.26 -1.48
N ILE A 8 -9.93 -3.40 -0.97
CA ILE A 8 -9.84 -3.79 0.44
C ILE A 8 -8.38 -4.01 0.81
N VAL A 9 -7.59 -4.61 -0.10
CA VAL A 9 -6.17 -4.87 0.15
C VAL A 9 -5.41 -3.56 0.25
N SER A 10 -5.63 -2.63 -0.69
CA SER A 10 -5.04 -1.29 -0.65
C SER A 10 -5.46 -0.49 0.60
N ILE A 11 -6.73 -0.59 1.02
CA ILE A 11 -7.22 0.10 2.23
C ILE A 11 -6.56 -0.47 3.49
N ILE A 12 -6.50 -1.79 3.63
CA ILE A 12 -5.82 -2.45 4.75
C ILE A 12 -4.33 -2.12 4.73
N GLY A 13 -3.72 -2.13 3.55
CA GLY A 13 -2.32 -1.78 3.34
C GLY A 13 -2.00 -0.34 3.75
N LEU A 14 -2.88 0.62 3.43
CA LEU A 14 -2.76 2.00 3.89
C LEU A 14 -2.86 2.12 5.42
N GLY A 15 -3.74 1.32 6.05
CA GLY A 15 -3.84 1.24 7.50
C GLY A 15 -2.56 0.72 8.15
N LEU A 16 -2.03 -0.40 7.63
CA LEU A 16 -0.77 -0.99 8.07
C LEU A 16 0.41 -0.01 7.92
N PHE A 17 0.49 0.66 6.78
CA PHE A 17 1.52 1.68 6.52
C PHE A 17 1.42 2.85 7.52
N SER A 18 0.22 3.36 7.76
CA SER A 18 -0.01 4.45 8.73
C SER A 18 0.36 4.04 10.14
N LEU A 19 0.02 2.81 10.55
CA LEU A 19 0.40 2.26 11.86
C LEU A 19 1.93 2.17 11.99
N THR A 20 2.61 1.71 10.94
CA THR A 20 4.07 1.62 10.89
C THR A 20 4.72 3.00 11.07
N LEU A 21 4.19 4.02 10.39
CA LEU A 21 4.64 5.40 10.55
C LEU A 21 4.42 5.93 11.97
N VAL A 22 3.24 5.69 12.56
CA VAL A 22 2.93 6.13 13.93
C VAL A 22 3.87 5.48 14.94
N VAL A 23 4.09 4.16 14.85
CA VAL A 23 5.07 3.46 15.71
C VAL A 23 6.46 4.07 15.50
N HIS A 24 6.88 4.29 14.26
CA HIS A 24 8.18 4.88 13.98
C HIS A 24 8.34 6.29 14.59
N ILE A 25 7.31 7.15 14.49
CA ILE A 25 7.32 8.51 15.03
C ILE A 25 7.27 8.51 16.56
N CYS A 26 6.33 7.75 17.16
CA CYS A 26 6.18 7.68 18.62
C CYS A 26 7.48 7.23 19.29
N PHE A 27 8.11 6.18 18.77
CA PHE A 27 9.36 5.68 19.36
C PHE A 27 10.58 6.52 19.00
N ARG A 28 10.62 7.18 17.83
CA ARG A 28 11.65 8.19 17.51
C ARG A 28 11.57 9.41 18.43
N SER A 29 10.37 9.76 18.90
CA SER A 29 10.18 10.83 19.89
C SER A 29 10.65 10.44 21.29
N ILE A 30 10.79 9.14 21.58
CA ILE A 30 11.24 8.58 22.88
C ILE A 30 12.75 8.28 22.88
N ARG A 31 13.47 8.56 21.78
CA ARG A 31 14.88 8.18 21.49
C ARG A 31 15.93 8.81 22.43
N THR A 32 15.54 9.40 23.56
CA THR A 32 16.42 9.90 24.61
C THR A 32 16.72 8.88 25.71
N MET A 33 16.18 7.65 25.66
CA MET A 33 16.34 6.66 26.73
C MET A 33 16.79 5.30 26.18
N ASP A 34 18.07 4.97 26.38
CA ASP A 34 18.71 3.64 26.30
C ASP A 34 18.95 2.93 24.95
N VAL A 35 20.12 2.30 24.87
CA VAL A 35 20.61 1.49 23.73
C VAL A 35 19.70 0.28 23.47
N GLY A 36 19.15 -0.34 24.52
CA GLY A 36 18.22 -1.48 24.40
C GLY A 36 16.92 -1.13 23.67
N MET A 37 16.41 0.09 23.87
CA MET A 37 15.23 0.59 23.15
C MET A 37 15.53 0.83 21.65
N GLY A 38 16.78 1.17 21.33
CA GLY A 38 17.24 1.31 19.93
C GLY A 38 17.23 0.00 19.16
N ILE A 39 17.68 -1.10 19.79
CA ILE A 39 17.68 -2.45 19.18
C ILE A 39 16.24 -2.94 18.99
N LEU A 40 15.38 -2.76 20.01
CA LEU A 40 13.97 -3.13 19.92
C LEU A 40 13.26 -2.37 18.79
N LEU A 41 13.57 -1.08 18.64
CA LEU A 41 13.05 -0.24 17.56
C LEU A 41 13.48 -0.74 16.18
N SER A 42 14.74 -1.12 16.01
CA SER A 42 15.24 -1.67 14.74
C SER A 42 14.50 -2.96 14.38
N LEU A 43 14.35 -3.88 15.35
CA LEU A 43 13.64 -5.14 15.15
C LEU A 43 12.16 -4.94 14.79
N VAL A 44 11.43 -4.13 15.58
CA VAL A 44 10.01 -3.85 15.33
C VAL A 44 9.83 -3.18 13.97
N ASN A 45 10.68 -2.20 13.64
CA ASN A 45 10.62 -1.52 12.36
C ASN A 45 10.88 -2.48 11.20
N ALA A 46 11.86 -3.39 11.31
CA ALA A 46 12.15 -4.41 10.31
C ALA A 46 10.97 -5.38 10.11
N VAL A 47 10.36 -5.86 11.19
CA VAL A 47 9.18 -6.74 11.13
C VAL A 47 8.02 -6.05 10.42
N PHE A 48 7.67 -4.83 10.83
CA PHE A 48 6.62 -4.05 10.16
C PHE A 48 6.94 -3.83 8.68
N LEU A 49 8.21 -3.62 8.35
CA LEU A 49 8.65 -3.48 6.98
C LEU A 49 8.38 -4.73 6.14
N VAL A 50 8.78 -5.90 6.63
CA VAL A 50 8.51 -7.18 5.94
C VAL A 50 7.01 -7.36 5.74
N PHE A 51 6.19 -7.08 6.75
CA PHE A 51 4.73 -7.14 6.61
C PHE A 51 4.20 -6.16 5.57
N THR A 52 4.70 -4.92 5.55
CA THR A 52 4.25 -3.90 4.59
C THR A 52 4.64 -4.28 3.16
N LEU A 53 5.82 -4.90 2.97
CA LEU A 53 6.29 -5.40 1.68
C LEU A 53 5.47 -6.58 1.16
N LEU A 54 5.19 -7.56 2.02
CA LEU A 54 4.30 -8.68 1.68
C LEU A 54 2.92 -8.16 1.27
N TRP A 55 2.41 -7.14 1.97
CA TRP A 55 1.14 -6.50 1.61
C TRP A 55 1.20 -5.70 0.30
N GLY A 56 2.36 -5.10 -0.01
CA GLY A 56 2.63 -4.45 -1.28
C GLY A 56 2.47 -5.39 -2.48
N VAL A 57 2.90 -6.65 -2.35
CA VAL A 57 2.70 -7.70 -3.38
C VAL A 57 1.20 -7.98 -3.60
N LEU A 58 0.41 -8.01 -2.52
CA LEU A 58 -1.04 -8.15 -2.66
C LEU A 58 -1.67 -6.92 -3.33
N GLY A 59 -1.13 -5.72 -3.06
CA GLY A 59 -1.51 -4.47 -3.73
C GLY A 59 -1.28 -4.49 -5.24
N THR A 60 -0.15 -5.02 -5.72
CA THR A 60 0.15 -5.14 -7.16
C THR A 60 -0.75 -6.16 -7.87
N VAL A 61 -1.11 -7.26 -7.18
CA VAL A 61 -2.11 -8.21 -7.67
C VAL A 61 -3.49 -7.55 -7.80
N GLU A 62 -3.90 -6.77 -6.79
CA GLU A 62 -5.15 -5.99 -6.82
C GLU A 62 -5.13 -4.96 -7.97
N PHE A 63 -3.99 -4.30 -8.20
CA PHE A 63 -3.81 -3.34 -9.30
C PHE A 63 -4.01 -4.03 -10.67
N SER A 64 -3.39 -5.19 -10.85
CA SER A 64 -3.50 -5.98 -12.09
C SER A 64 -4.95 -6.39 -12.37
N ARG A 65 -5.69 -6.79 -11.33
CA ARG A 65 -7.12 -7.11 -11.43
C ARG A 65 -7.93 -5.87 -11.81
N LEU A 66 -7.74 -4.74 -11.14
CA LEU A 66 -8.41 -3.47 -11.44
C LEU A 66 -8.17 -3.02 -12.89
N MET A 67 -6.95 -3.19 -13.40
CA MET A 67 -6.61 -2.85 -14.78
C MET A 67 -7.32 -3.76 -15.78
N SER A 68 -7.34 -5.08 -15.54
CA SER A 68 -8.11 -6.04 -16.35
C SER A 68 -9.61 -5.69 -16.38
N TRP A 69 -10.18 -5.28 -15.25
CA TRP A 69 -11.57 -4.82 -15.19
C TRP A 69 -11.82 -3.55 -15.98
N ARG A 70 -10.91 -2.59 -15.92
CA ARG A 70 -10.98 -1.36 -16.73
C ARG A 70 -11.01 -1.67 -18.22
N GLU A 71 -10.20 -2.62 -18.68
CA GLU A 71 -10.19 -3.05 -20.08
C GLU A 71 -11.47 -3.78 -20.49
N LYS A 72 -11.99 -4.68 -19.64
CA LYS A 72 -13.28 -5.37 -19.89
C LYS A 72 -14.43 -4.38 -20.01
N ILE A 73 -14.45 -3.34 -19.19
CA ILE A 73 -15.44 -2.25 -19.23
C ILE A 73 -15.28 -1.43 -20.50
N LYS A 74 -14.04 -1.08 -20.88
CA LYS A 74 -13.77 -0.37 -22.14
C LYS A 74 -14.23 -1.16 -23.36
N LYS A 75 -14.05 -2.48 -23.38
CA LYS A 75 -14.54 -3.35 -24.48
C LYS A 75 -16.07 -3.39 -24.57
N ARG A 76 -16.79 -3.37 -23.45
CA ARG A 76 -18.27 -3.32 -23.45
C ARG A 76 -18.84 -1.94 -23.76
N GLU A 77 -18.12 -0.86 -23.42
CA GLU A 77 -18.48 0.51 -23.80
C GLU A 77 -18.52 0.67 -25.33
N VAL A 78 -17.60 0.02 -26.05
CA VAL A 78 -17.58 -0.02 -27.52
C VAL A 78 -18.76 -0.80 -28.11
N ASN A 79 -19.32 -1.74 -27.36
CA ASN A 79 -20.46 -2.56 -27.79
C ASN A 79 -21.83 -1.95 -27.38
N GLU A 80 -21.86 -0.69 -26.93
CA GLU A 80 -23.08 0.05 -26.53
C GLU A 80 -23.96 -0.58 -25.41
N GLU A 81 -23.46 -1.59 -24.69
CA GLU A 81 -24.34 -2.44 -23.87
C GLU A 81 -24.78 -1.87 -22.51
N VAL A 82 -24.19 -0.81 -21.93
CA VAL A 82 -24.53 -0.41 -20.53
C VAL A 82 -24.24 1.07 -20.20
N ASP A 83 -25.07 1.66 -19.33
CA ASP A 83 -24.82 2.92 -18.60
C ASP A 83 -23.55 2.82 -17.70
N LEU A 84 -22.40 3.05 -18.33
CA LEU A 84 -21.05 2.77 -17.81
C LEU A 84 -20.43 3.94 -17.04
N HIS A 85 -21.04 5.13 -17.08
CA HIS A 85 -20.46 6.35 -16.53
C HIS A 85 -20.22 6.24 -15.01
N LYS A 86 -21.17 5.67 -14.28
CA LYS A 86 -21.07 5.47 -12.81
C LYS A 86 -19.97 4.47 -12.42
N TYR A 87 -19.79 3.41 -13.21
CA TYR A 87 -18.76 2.38 -12.97
C TYR A 87 -17.36 2.90 -13.29
N LYS A 88 -17.21 3.67 -14.37
CA LYS A 88 -15.94 4.30 -14.79
C LYS A 88 -15.39 5.23 -13.72
N LYS A 89 -16.25 6.05 -13.10
CA LYS A 89 -15.85 6.95 -12.00
C LYS A 89 -15.37 6.16 -10.78
N LYS A 90 -16.04 5.08 -10.39
CA LYS A 90 -15.63 4.23 -9.27
C LYS A 90 -14.29 3.55 -9.50
N ILE A 91 -14.08 2.94 -10.68
CA ILE A 91 -12.79 2.28 -11.00
C ILE A 91 -11.65 3.27 -10.98
N LYS A 92 -11.85 4.48 -11.52
CA LYS A 92 -10.83 5.52 -11.51
C LYS A 92 -10.40 5.87 -10.07
N ILE A 93 -11.35 5.97 -9.15
CA ILE A 93 -11.06 6.21 -7.72
C ILE A 93 -10.30 5.04 -7.11
N TYR A 94 -10.75 3.79 -7.32
CA TYR A 94 -10.08 2.60 -6.75
C TYR A 94 -8.66 2.43 -7.27
N LEU A 95 -8.46 2.67 -8.57
CA LEU A 95 -7.15 2.62 -9.19
C LEU A 95 -6.24 3.75 -8.68
N CYS A 96 -6.78 4.95 -8.44
CA CYS A 96 -6.04 6.05 -7.82
C CYS A 96 -5.55 5.68 -6.41
N ILE A 97 -6.44 5.14 -5.57
CA ILE A 97 -6.08 4.71 -4.19
C ILE A 97 -4.98 3.65 -4.22
N ASN A 98 -5.10 2.65 -5.10
CA ASN A 98 -4.10 1.58 -5.22
C ASN A 98 -2.75 2.14 -5.72
N VAL A 99 -2.74 3.01 -6.73
CA VAL A 99 -1.50 3.66 -7.21
C VAL A 99 -0.82 4.47 -6.11
N ILE A 100 -1.59 5.24 -5.33
CA ILE A 100 -1.05 5.99 -4.18
C ILE A 100 -0.43 5.03 -3.16
N TYR A 101 -1.11 3.94 -2.83
CA TYR A 101 -0.59 2.92 -1.92
C TYR A 101 0.73 2.31 -2.43
N LEU A 102 0.80 1.92 -3.71
CA LEU A 102 2.01 1.36 -4.31
C LEU A 102 3.18 2.36 -4.31
N LEU A 103 2.91 3.65 -4.57
CA LEU A 103 3.93 4.70 -4.46
C LEU A 103 4.48 4.80 -3.04
N LEU A 104 3.62 4.72 -2.02
CA LEU A 104 4.07 4.71 -0.62
C LEU A 104 4.96 3.51 -0.29
N VAL A 105 4.61 2.32 -0.79
CA VAL A 105 5.44 1.11 -0.63
C VAL A 105 6.82 1.28 -1.29
N ILE A 106 6.88 1.88 -2.48
CA ILE A 106 8.15 2.20 -3.17
C ILE A 106 8.98 3.21 -2.38
N CYS A 107 8.35 4.27 -1.86
CA CYS A 107 9.03 5.25 -1.01
C CYS A 107 9.57 4.59 0.28
N GLN A 108 8.81 3.69 0.88
CA GLN A 108 9.25 2.93 2.06
C GLN A 108 10.46 2.06 1.74
N LEU A 109 10.43 1.32 0.62
CA LEU A 109 11.58 0.56 0.12
C LEU A 109 12.81 1.45 -0.08
N GLY A 110 12.63 2.60 -0.73
CA GLY A 110 13.71 3.57 -0.92
C GLY A 110 14.30 4.05 0.39
N TYR A 111 13.46 4.30 1.41
CA TYR A 111 13.92 4.67 2.74
C TYR A 111 14.77 3.56 3.39
N VAL A 112 14.36 2.29 3.28
CA VAL A 112 15.14 1.17 3.83
C VAL A 112 16.48 1.03 3.15
N ILE A 113 16.49 1.09 1.82
CA ILE A 113 17.72 0.96 1.03
C ILE A 113 18.68 2.12 1.38
N TYR A 114 18.16 3.34 1.51
CA TYR A 114 18.96 4.51 1.88
C TYR A 114 19.51 4.44 3.31
N ARG A 115 18.74 3.87 4.24
CA ARG A 115 19.12 3.70 5.66
C ARG A 115 19.69 2.32 5.96
N TRP A 116 20.12 1.57 4.95
CA TRP A 116 20.59 0.20 5.14
C TRP A 116 21.73 0.11 6.18
N ASP A 117 22.65 1.07 6.18
CA ASP A 117 23.73 1.20 7.18
C ASP A 117 23.23 1.44 8.63
N GLU A 118 22.08 2.08 8.83
CA GLU A 118 21.50 2.28 10.17
C GLU A 118 20.61 1.10 10.61
N VAL A 119 20.10 0.32 9.65
CA VAL A 119 19.26 -0.86 9.91
C VAL A 119 20.10 -2.11 10.13
N ASN A 120 21.30 -2.16 9.53
CA ASN A 120 22.30 -3.20 9.71
C ASN A 120 23.03 -2.98 11.05
N VAL A 121 22.36 -3.32 12.15
CA VAL A 121 22.96 -3.45 13.49
C VAL A 121 23.69 -4.79 13.58
#